data_AF-A0A699QK13-F1
#
_entry.id   AF-A0A699QK13-F1
#
_cell.length_a   1.000
_cell.length_b   1.000
_cell.length_c   1.000
_cell.angle_alpha   90.00
_cell.angle_beta   90.00
_cell.angle_gamma   90.00
#
_symmetry.space_group_name_H-M   'P 1'
#
loop_
_entity.id
_entity.type
_entity.pdbx_description
1 polymer ?
#
loop_
_entity_poly.entity_id
_entity_poly.type
_entity_poly.pdbx_seq_one_letter_code
_entity_poly.pdbx_strand_id
1 'polypeptide(L)' 'MSSAALVAISPRSDLLAWRKDEAILIHLAIPGSVVSMRVLESDSIESVKLRIQSYKGFVVKNQKLVC' A
#
# COMPACT_ATOMS: atom_id res chain seq x y z
N MET A 1 -7.06 46.93 -5.69
CA MET A 1 -5.90 46.02 -5.66
C MET A 1 -5.60 45.69 -4.21
N SER A 2 -5.93 44.50 -3.72
CA SER A 2 -5.40 44.02 -2.44
C SER A 2 -5.31 42.50 -2.50
N SER A 3 -4.08 42.02 -2.62
CA SER A 3 -3.73 40.61 -2.72
C SER A 3 -3.57 40.07 -1.30
N ALA A 4 -4.38 39.09 -0.91
CA ALA A 4 -4.17 38.35 0.33
C ALA A 4 -3.15 37.24 0.05
N ALA A 5 -2.06 37.26 0.83
CA ALA A 5 -0.95 36.34 0.72
C ALA A 5 -1.41 34.87 0.84
N LEU A 6 -1.10 34.07 -0.19
CA LEU A 6 -1.15 32.61 -0.11
C LEU A 6 -0.17 32.17 0.98
N VAL A 7 -0.72 31.65 2.08
CA VAL A 7 0.07 30.89 3.06
C VAL A 7 0.53 29.62 2.34
N ALA A 8 1.76 29.65 1.86
CA ALA A 8 2.41 28.47 1.32
C ALA A 8 2.68 27.51 2.48
N ILE A 9 1.79 26.54 2.66
CA ILE A 9 2.04 25.39 3.51
C ILE A 9 3.04 24.52 2.76
N SER A 10 4.34 24.77 2.94
CA SER A 10 5.35 23.79 2.54
C SER A 10 5.27 22.62 3.52
N PRO A 11 4.92 21.39 3.10
CA PRO A 11 5.08 20.25 3.98
C PRO A 11 6.57 19.92 4.02
N ARG A 12 7.22 20.52 5.01
CA ARG A 12 8.63 20.44 5.34
C ARG A 12 8.90 19.06 5.94
N SER A 13 9.46 18.15 5.16
CA SER A 13 10.29 17.00 5.59
C SER A 13 9.73 15.93 6.56
N ASP A 14 8.56 16.12 7.18
CA ASP A 14 7.94 15.18 8.12
C ASP A 14 7.04 14.14 7.43
N LEU A 15 6.74 14.30 6.14
CA LEU A 15 5.92 13.36 5.34
C LEU A 15 6.54 11.95 5.20
N LEU A 16 7.84 11.78 5.49
CA LEU A 16 8.51 10.48 5.40
C LEU A 16 8.48 9.68 6.72
N ALA A 17 8.06 10.30 7.82
CA ALA A 17 7.96 9.66 9.13
C ALA A 17 6.53 9.20 9.49
N TRP A 18 5.49 9.86 8.97
CA TRP A 18 4.11 9.71 9.49
C TRP A 18 3.23 8.59 8.90
N ARG A 19 3.79 7.59 8.21
CA ARG A 19 3.05 6.34 7.91
C ARG A 19 3.96 5.12 7.84
N LYS A 20 4.89 4.97 8.79
CA LYS A 20 5.58 3.68 8.97
C LYS A 20 4.80 2.70 9.85
N ASP A 21 3.83 3.17 10.63
CA ASP A 21 3.38 2.43 11.81
C ASP A 21 2.14 1.53 11.63
N GLU A 22 1.52 1.47 10.45
CA GLU A 22 0.35 0.58 10.22
C GLU A 22 0.43 -0.19 8.90
N ALA A 23 1.65 -0.59 8.52
CA ALA A 23 1.85 -1.45 7.36
C ALA A 23 1.88 -2.92 7.80
N ILE A 24 0.89 -3.70 7.36
CA ILE A 24 0.90 -5.16 7.49
C ILE A 24 1.76 -5.71 6.34
N LEU A 25 2.74 -6.56 6.67
CA LEU A 25 3.60 -7.20 5.69
C LEU A 25 3.04 -8.57 5.30
N ILE A 26 2.65 -8.72 4.04
CA ILE A 26 2.19 -9.98 3.46
C ILE A 26 3.32 -10.59 2.64
N HIS A 27 3.62 -11.87 2.89
CA HIS A 27 4.56 -12.64 2.09
C HIS A 27 3.80 -13.55 1.12
N LEU A 28 4.02 -13.34 -0.17
CA LEU A 28 3.45 -14.14 -1.24
C LEU A 28 4.46 -15.21 -1.63
N ALA A 29 4.17 -16.46 -1.26
CA ALA A 29 4.95 -17.60 -1.70
C ALA A 29 4.50 -18.02 -3.11
N ILE A 30 5.41 -17.96 -4.06
CA ILE A 30 5.18 -18.31 -5.46
C ILE A 30 6.25 -19.34 -5.88
N PRO A 31 6.04 -20.17 -6.91
CA PRO A 31 7.05 -21.16 -7.31
C PRO A 31 8.40 -20.48 -7.60
N GLY A 32 9.42 -20.83 -6.81
CA GLY A 32 10.77 -20.31 -6.95
C GLY A 32 11.03 -18.90 -6.40
N SER A 33 10.06 -18.26 -5.73
CA SER A 33 10.27 -16.93 -5.14
C SER A 33 9.34 -16.63 -3.96
N VAL A 34 9.78 -15.74 -3.07
CA VAL A 34 8.93 -15.14 -2.03
C VAL A 34 8.95 -13.63 -2.22
N VAL A 35 7.77 -13.05 -2.42
CA VAL A 35 7.63 -11.61 -2.63
C VAL A 35 6.95 -10.98 -1.42
N SER A 36 7.55 -9.91 -0.90
CA SER A 36 6.96 -9.13 0.19
C SER A 36 6.09 -7.99 -0.36
N MET A 37 4.93 -7.80 0.24
CA MET A 37 3.97 -6.78 -0.14
C MET A 37 3.43 -6.07 1.12
N ARG A 38 3.50 -4.73 1.16
CA ARG A 38 3.03 -3.93 2.31
C ARG A 38 1.61 -3.43 2.09
N VAL A 39 0.66 -3.86 2.91
CA VAL A 39 -0.73 -3.37 2.88
C VAL A 39 -0.99 -2.50 4.11
N LEU A 40 -2.01 -1.66 4.07
CA LEU A 40 -2.46 -0.88 5.23
C LEU A 40 -3.54 -1.66 5.99
N GLU A 41 -3.69 -1.40 7.30
CA GLU A 41 -4.82 -1.94 8.08
C GLU A 41 -6.18 -1.49 7.51
N SER A 42 -6.23 -0.31 6.90
CA SER A 42 -7.42 0.21 6.21
C SER A 42 -7.71 -0.45 4.85
N ASP A 43 -6.79 -1.24 4.31
CA ASP A 43 -7.01 -1.89 3.02
C ASP A 43 -8.09 -2.98 3.18
N SER A 44 -9.07 -2.99 2.26
CA SER A 44 -10.04 -4.07 2.24
C SER A 44 -9.41 -5.37 1.72
N ILE A 45 -9.94 -6.50 2.16
CA ILE A 45 -9.48 -7.82 1.69
C ILE A 45 -9.58 -7.94 0.16
N GLU A 46 -10.59 -7.33 -0.46
CA GLU A 46 -10.77 -7.29 -1.91
C GLU A 46 -9.68 -6.48 -2.61
N SER A 47 -9.30 -5.30 -2.07
CA SER A 47 -8.23 -4.50 -2.65
C SER A 47 -6.88 -5.21 -2.55
N VAL A 48 -6.62 -5.91 -1.44
CA VAL A 48 -5.44 -6.75 -1.26
C VAL A 48 -5.41 -7.88 -2.30
N LYS A 49 -6.51 -8.62 -2.47
CA LYS A 49 -6.61 -9.69 -3.48
C LYS A 49 -6.39 -9.19 -4.89
N LEU A 50 -7.01 -8.06 -5.26
CA LEU A 50 -6.86 -7.45 -6.58
C LEU A 50 -5.39 -7.07 -6.84
N ARG A 51 -4.70 -6.55 -5.82
CA ARG A 51 -3.29 -6.18 -5.93
C ARG A 51 -2.38 -7.40 -6.08
N ILE A 52 -2.67 -8.49 -5.38
CA ILE A 52 -2.00 -9.78 -5.58
C ILE A 52 -2.24 -10.30 -6.99
N GLN A 53 -3.48 -10.24 -7.48
CA GLN A 53 -3.87 -10.72 -8.82
C GLN A 53 -3.17 -9.94 -9.95
N SER A 54 -2.96 -8.65 -9.73
CA SER A 54 -2.28 -7.77 -10.67
C SER A 54 -0.74 -7.90 -10.59
N TYR A 55 -0.21 -8.65 -9.61
CA TYR A 55 1.23 -8.80 -9.42
C TYR A 55 1.80 -9.85 -10.38
N LYS A 56 2.52 -9.41 -11.43
CA LYS A 56 3.35 -10.22 -12.35
C LYS A 56 2.89 -11.67 -12.56
N GLY A 57 1.83 -11.86 -13.36
CA GLY A 57 1.41 -13.19 -13.82
C GLY A 57 0.56 -13.99 -12.83
N PHE A 58 0.14 -13.42 -11.69
CA PHE A 58 -0.77 -14.06 -10.73
C PHE A 58 -2.23 -13.99 -11.16
N VAL A 59 -2.62 -14.69 -12.23
CA VAL A 59 -4.02 -14.71 -12.73
C VAL A 59 -4.94 -15.66 -11.93
N VAL A 60 -4.61 -15.94 -10.66
CA VAL A 60 -5.41 -16.86 -9.84
C VAL A 60 -6.65 -16.13 -9.33
N LYS A 61 -7.82 -16.49 -9.87
CA LYS A 61 -9.11 -15.91 -9.48
C LYS A 61 -9.58 -16.33 -8.08
N ASN A 62 -9.12 -17.48 -7.59
CA ASN A 62 -9.56 -18.07 -6.33
C ASN A 62 -8.48 -17.99 -5.24
N GLN A 63 -8.23 -16.78 -4.76
CA GLN A 63 -7.27 -16.54 -3.67
C GLN A 63 -7.93 -16.69 -2.29
N LYS A 64 -7.28 -17.46 -1.40
CA LYS A 64 -7.61 -17.57 0.02
C LYS A 64 -6.51 -16.89 0.84
N LEU A 65 -6.89 -15.88 1.61
CA LEU A 65 -6.02 -15.31 2.65
C LEU A 65 -6.33 -16.05 3.97
N VAL A 66 -5.29 -16.45 4.69
CA VAL A 66 -5.38 -17.14 5.98
C VAL A 66 -4.54 -16.36 7.00
N CYS A 67 -5.00 -16.34 8.25
CA CYS A 67 -4.22 -15.87 9.39
C CYS A 67 -3.37 -17.00 9.98
#